data_AF-A0A1R4GSH9-F1
#
_entry.id   AF-A0A1R4GSH9-F1
#
_cell.length_a   1.000
_cell.length_b   1.000
_cell.length_c   1.000
_cell.angle_alpha   90.00
_cell.angle_beta   90.00
_cell.angle_gamma   90.00
#
_symmetry.space_group_name_H-M   'P 1'
#
loop_
_entity.id
_entity.type
_entity.pdbx_description
1 polymer ?
#
loop_
_entity_poly.entity_id
_entity_poly.type
_entity_poly.pdbx_seq_one_letter_code
_entity_poly.pdbx_strand_id
1 'polypeptide(L)'
;MLNINKQQGGKNGLAPFSKAGLLLAGILTLGMAVGCSDGSESETVAEPAASESVATEPAAEVVEPEEAAEPEAEAATEVEASTDAAAAAPLSAEAGAELYESHCKQCHEKGLLSAPKFGNTTDWAPRIAKGKETLYKHSAEGFKAMPPQAINGVTVEQVHAAVDYMVEQASES
;
A
#
# COMPACT_ATOMS: atom_id res chain seq x y z
N MET A 1 -13.44 -0.95 -74.26
CA MET A 1 -12.06 -0.42 -74.08
C MET A 1 -11.36 -1.25 -73.00
N LEU A 2 -10.02 -1.21 -72.91
CA LEU A 2 -9.23 -2.18 -72.14
C LEU A 2 -9.05 -1.76 -70.66
N ASN A 3 -9.52 -2.63 -69.75
CA ASN A 3 -8.70 -3.51 -68.89
C ASN A 3 -7.36 -3.00 -68.26
N ILE A 4 -7.10 -3.47 -67.02
CA ILE A 4 -5.80 -3.57 -66.28
C ILE A 4 -5.33 -2.38 -65.40
N ASN A 5 -5.51 -2.54 -64.09
CA ASN A 5 -4.46 -2.53 -63.04
C ASN A 5 -5.14 -3.00 -61.73
N LYS A 6 -4.82 -4.10 -61.03
CA LYS A 6 -3.70 -5.06 -60.96
C LYS A 6 -2.41 -4.58 -60.25
N GLN A 7 -2.37 -4.77 -58.93
CA GLN A 7 -1.32 -5.30 -58.04
C GLN A 7 -2.08 -5.58 -56.71
N GLN A 8 -2.12 -6.74 -56.04
CA GLN A 8 -1.07 -7.64 -55.52
C GLN A 8 -0.11 -6.93 -54.54
N GLY A 9 0.16 -7.41 -53.33
CA GLY A 9 -0.37 -8.56 -52.58
C GLY A 9 -0.18 -8.32 -51.06
N GLY A 10 -0.37 -9.30 -50.17
CA GLY A 10 -0.78 -10.68 -50.39
C GLY A 10 -1.40 -11.27 -49.10
N LYS A 11 -2.08 -12.40 -49.24
CA LYS A 11 -2.59 -13.21 -48.12
C LYS A 11 -1.81 -14.54 -48.07
N ASN A 12 -2.04 -15.31 -47.01
CA ASN A 12 -1.53 -16.68 -46.75
C ASN A 12 -0.19 -16.73 -45.99
N GLY A 13 -0.19 -17.37 -44.83
CA GLY A 13 0.95 -17.50 -43.92
C GLY A 13 0.63 -18.31 -42.65
N LEU A 14 -0.22 -19.33 -42.76
CA LEU A 14 -0.70 -20.14 -41.64
C LEU A 14 0.12 -21.43 -41.49
N ALA A 15 0.86 -21.59 -40.39
CA ALA A 15 1.16 -22.88 -39.75
C ALA A 15 1.91 -22.71 -38.40
N PRO A 16 1.60 -23.52 -37.36
CA PRO A 16 2.41 -23.61 -36.14
C PRO A 16 3.38 -24.82 -36.17
N PHE A 17 4.64 -24.60 -35.76
CA PHE A 17 5.70 -25.62 -35.60
C PHE A 17 6.69 -25.16 -34.51
N SER A 18 7.36 -26.00 -33.72
CA SER A 18 7.13 -27.41 -33.33
C SER A 18 7.92 -27.71 -32.03
N LYS A 19 7.67 -28.84 -31.35
CA LYS A 19 8.38 -29.23 -30.11
C LYS A 19 9.64 -30.09 -30.36
N ALA A 20 10.82 -29.51 -30.12
CA ALA A 20 12.11 -30.15 -29.73
C ALA A 20 13.20 -29.05 -29.71
N GLY A 21 14.27 -29.07 -28.91
CA GLY A 21 14.72 -30.01 -27.86
C GLY A 21 16.21 -29.80 -27.53
N LEU A 22 16.79 -30.64 -26.67
CA LEU A 22 18.24 -30.87 -26.44
C LEU A 22 19.04 -29.95 -25.47
N LEU A 23 19.18 -30.44 -24.23
CA LEU A 23 20.38 -30.51 -23.36
C LEU A 23 21.39 -29.34 -23.24
N LEU A 24 21.53 -28.84 -22.00
CA LEU A 24 22.78 -28.68 -21.20
C LEU A 24 22.27 -28.59 -19.73
N ALA A 25 22.56 -29.47 -18.77
CA ALA A 25 23.86 -29.92 -18.24
C ALA A 25 24.81 -28.75 -17.92
N GLY A 26 25.09 -28.39 -16.66
CA GLY A 26 24.59 -28.90 -15.37
C GLY A 26 25.63 -28.65 -14.28
N ILE A 27 25.34 -27.79 -13.29
CA ILE A 27 26.35 -27.34 -12.30
C ILE A 27 25.90 -27.65 -10.87
N LEU A 28 26.53 -28.70 -10.33
CA LEU A 28 27.07 -28.82 -8.98
C LEU A 28 26.22 -28.29 -7.80
N THR A 29 25.41 -29.17 -7.22
CA THR A 29 25.07 -29.09 -5.81
C THR A 29 26.30 -29.45 -4.94
N LEU A 30 26.73 -28.54 -4.06
CA LEU A 30 27.53 -28.89 -2.90
C LEU A 30 27.16 -27.96 -1.73
N GLY A 31 26.78 -28.57 -0.59
CA GLY A 31 26.52 -27.87 0.66
C GLY A 31 27.65 -28.08 1.68
N MET A 32 27.31 -27.94 2.96
CA MET A 32 28.22 -27.83 4.11
C MET A 32 28.86 -26.41 4.24
N ALA A 33 29.14 -25.89 5.44
CA ALA A 33 29.06 -26.48 6.78
C ALA A 33 28.44 -25.52 7.83
N VAL A 34 28.09 -26.07 8.99
CA VAL A 34 27.80 -25.31 10.22
C VAL A 34 29.11 -24.80 10.82
N GLY A 35 29.09 -23.61 11.42
CA GLY A 35 30.18 -23.09 12.25
C GLY A 35 29.66 -22.03 13.24
N CYS A 36 29.86 -22.27 14.53
CA CYS A 36 29.67 -21.29 15.60
C CYS A 36 31.04 -20.90 16.18
N SER A 37 31.08 -19.84 17.00
CA SER A 37 32.21 -19.44 17.85
C SER A 37 33.46 -18.93 17.11
N ASP A 38 34.42 -18.26 17.76
CA ASP A 38 34.42 -17.35 18.93
C ASP A 38 35.83 -16.69 19.01
N GLY A 39 36.02 -15.61 19.77
CA GLY A 39 37.31 -14.93 19.94
C GLY A 39 37.57 -13.76 18.96
N SER A 40 38.29 -12.68 19.30
CA SER A 40 39.60 -12.55 20.01
C SER A 40 40.78 -12.83 19.06
N GLU A 41 41.82 -11.98 18.90
CA GLU A 41 42.28 -10.79 19.64
C GLU A 41 43.14 -9.82 18.78
N SER A 42 43.52 -8.67 19.37
CA SER A 42 44.73 -7.84 19.06
C SER A 42 44.80 -7.09 17.71
N GLU A 43 45.46 -5.92 17.53
CA GLU A 43 46.08 -4.93 18.42
C GLU A 43 46.47 -3.65 17.62
N THR A 44 46.88 -2.50 18.19
CA THR A 44 46.87 -2.07 19.60
C THR A 44 45.84 -0.92 19.80
N VAL A 45 46.07 0.37 20.18
CA VAL A 45 47.23 1.22 20.53
C VAL A 45 46.82 2.14 21.70
N ALA A 46 47.78 2.53 22.54
CA ALA A 46 47.62 3.13 23.87
C ALA A 46 47.57 4.67 23.94
N GLU A 47 46.68 5.17 24.80
CA GLU A 47 46.84 6.10 25.95
C GLU A 47 48.25 6.63 26.35
N PRO A 48 48.41 7.64 27.27
CA PRO A 48 47.44 8.09 28.31
C PRO A 48 47.31 9.62 28.62
N ALA A 49 46.18 9.98 29.24
CA ALA A 49 46.03 10.86 30.44
C ALA A 49 44.52 10.99 30.76
N ALA A 50 43.94 10.55 31.90
CA ALA A 50 44.25 10.78 33.33
C ALA A 50 43.94 12.22 33.81
N SER A 51 43.18 12.47 34.89
CA SER A 51 42.34 11.57 35.71
C SER A 51 41.22 12.35 36.45
N GLU A 52 40.24 11.63 37.02
CA GLU A 52 39.50 11.92 38.28
C GLU A 52 38.72 13.26 38.48
N SER A 53 37.72 13.39 39.38
CA SER A 53 36.83 12.47 40.12
C SER A 53 35.74 13.32 40.83
N VAL A 54 34.99 12.71 41.77
CA VAL A 54 34.09 13.30 42.79
C VAL A 54 32.68 13.68 42.30
N ALA A 55 31.68 13.04 42.92
CA ALA A 55 30.27 13.38 42.84
C ALA A 55 29.83 14.20 44.06
N THR A 56 28.83 15.07 43.89
CA THR A 56 28.11 15.77 44.97
C THR A 56 26.68 16.06 44.52
N GLU A 57 25.70 15.42 45.15
CA GLU A 57 24.36 15.98 45.38
C GLU A 57 24.47 16.93 46.60
N PRO A 58 23.62 17.98 46.78
CA PRO A 58 22.19 17.75 46.99
C PRO A 58 21.26 18.91 46.55
N ALA A 59 20.00 18.82 47.02
CA ALA A 59 19.04 19.89 47.28
C ALA A 59 18.26 20.48 46.08
N ALA A 60 16.97 20.16 46.06
CA ALA A 60 15.95 20.80 45.24
C ALA A 60 15.50 22.15 45.83
N GLU A 61 14.90 23.01 45.00
CA GLU A 61 13.93 24.00 45.49
C GLU A 61 12.74 24.13 44.52
N VAL A 62 11.54 24.07 45.11
CA VAL A 62 10.18 24.42 44.65
C VAL A 62 9.90 24.48 43.13
N VAL A 63 9.05 23.54 42.70
CA VAL A 63 7.96 23.82 41.75
C VAL A 63 6.63 23.53 42.45
N GLU A 64 5.79 24.55 42.61
CA GLU A 64 4.39 24.44 43.06
C GLU A 64 3.44 25.05 42.01
N PRO A 65 2.14 24.68 42.02
CA PRO A 65 1.39 24.59 40.76
C PRO A 65 0.17 25.54 40.63
N GLU A 66 -0.12 25.90 39.37
CA GLU A 66 -1.49 26.04 38.85
C GLU A 66 -1.57 25.11 37.62
N GLU A 67 -2.56 24.23 37.44
CA GLU A 67 -4.03 24.30 37.59
C GLU A 67 -4.72 24.83 36.31
N ALA A 68 -5.80 24.13 35.92
CA ALA A 68 -6.55 24.27 34.67
C ALA A 68 -5.76 23.99 33.35
N ALA A 69 -6.36 23.45 32.27
CA ALA A 69 -7.75 23.07 32.07
C ALA A 69 -7.92 21.68 31.41
N GLU A 70 -9.15 21.17 31.54
CA GLU A 70 -9.69 19.92 30.99
C GLU A 70 -9.65 19.80 29.45
N PRO A 71 -9.86 18.58 28.90
CA PRO A 71 -9.88 18.38 27.45
C PRO A 71 -11.20 18.84 26.81
N GLU A 72 -11.15 19.94 26.06
CA GLU A 72 -12.09 20.19 24.96
C GLU A 72 -11.70 19.21 23.82
N ALA A 73 -12.45 18.17 23.45
CA ALA A 73 -13.91 17.98 23.40
C ALA A 73 -14.63 18.92 22.41
N GLU A 74 -13.88 19.53 21.49
CA GLU A 74 -14.47 20.25 20.37
C GLU A 74 -15.15 19.33 19.35
N ALA A 75 -16.47 19.48 19.26
CA ALA A 75 -17.32 19.20 18.12
C ALA A 75 -17.05 17.90 17.33
N ALA A 76 -17.68 16.81 17.79
CA ALA A 76 -18.21 15.84 16.84
C ALA A 76 -19.29 16.55 15.99
N THR A 77 -18.93 17.00 14.78
CA THR A 77 -19.90 17.54 13.83
C THR A 77 -20.71 16.39 13.26
N GLU A 78 -21.84 16.08 13.89
CA GLU A 78 -22.88 15.21 13.33
C GLU A 78 -23.42 15.85 12.04
N VAL A 79 -22.87 15.45 10.89
CA VAL A 79 -23.44 15.75 9.58
C VAL A 79 -24.63 14.80 9.38
N GLU A 80 -25.74 15.17 10.00
CA GLU A 80 -27.03 14.52 9.84
C GLU A 80 -27.47 14.48 8.37
N ALA A 81 -27.97 13.31 7.97
CA ALA A 81 -28.71 13.03 6.74
C ALA A 81 -28.09 13.44 5.37
N SER A 82 -27.62 12.41 4.66
CA SER A 82 -28.15 12.16 3.30
C SER A 82 -28.68 10.73 3.19
N THR A 83 -29.79 10.44 3.89
CA THR A 83 -30.50 9.16 3.81
C THR A 83 -31.39 9.10 2.56
N ASP A 84 -30.77 8.95 1.38
CA ASP A 84 -31.30 8.06 0.33
C ASP A 84 -30.17 7.70 -0.65
N ALA A 85 -29.45 6.62 -0.35
CA ALA A 85 -28.58 5.97 -1.32
C ALA A 85 -29.44 5.13 -2.29
N ALA A 86 -30.28 5.80 -3.07
CA ALA A 86 -30.97 5.20 -4.20
C ALA A 86 -29.92 4.54 -5.09
N ALA A 87 -29.90 3.20 -5.12
CA ALA A 87 -28.76 2.44 -5.60
C ALA A 87 -28.47 2.72 -7.08
N ALA A 88 -27.51 3.63 -7.32
CA ALA A 88 -26.97 3.90 -8.63
C ALA A 88 -26.39 2.60 -9.20
N ALA A 89 -26.56 2.40 -10.52
CA ALA A 89 -25.98 1.23 -11.17
C ALA A 89 -24.45 1.23 -10.97
N PRO A 90 -23.84 0.09 -10.59
CA PRO A 90 -22.40 0.04 -10.36
C PRO A 90 -21.65 0.44 -11.63
N LEU A 91 -20.65 1.31 -11.45
CA LEU A 91 -19.78 1.72 -12.55
C LEU A 91 -18.88 0.56 -12.98
N SER A 92 -18.23 0.69 -14.14
CA SER A 92 -17.30 -0.33 -14.63
C SER A 92 -16.07 -0.46 -13.72
N ALA A 93 -15.48 -1.66 -13.67
CA ALA A 93 -14.18 -1.88 -13.04
C ALA A 93 -13.09 -0.96 -13.64
N GLU A 94 -13.22 -0.60 -14.92
CA GLU A 94 -12.36 0.36 -15.60
C GLU A 94 -12.40 1.76 -14.94
N ALA A 95 -13.59 2.29 -14.61
CA ALA A 95 -13.72 3.56 -13.89
C ALA A 95 -13.17 3.48 -12.45
N GLY A 96 -13.27 2.32 -11.80
CA GLY A 96 -12.62 2.06 -10.51
C GLY A 96 -11.09 2.05 -10.59
N ALA A 97 -10.54 1.46 -11.65
CA ALA A 97 -9.11 1.44 -11.92
C ALA A 97 -8.56 2.84 -12.29
N GLU A 98 -9.29 3.64 -13.07
CA GLU A 98 -8.92 5.03 -13.39
C GLU A 98 -8.85 5.92 -12.15
N LEU A 99 -9.84 5.84 -11.24
CA LEU A 99 -9.81 6.59 -9.97
C LEU A 99 -8.70 6.05 -9.03
N TYR A 100 -8.47 4.73 -9.00
CA TYR A 100 -7.35 4.16 -8.25
C TYR A 100 -6.02 4.73 -8.73
N GLU A 101 -5.72 4.67 -10.04
CA GLU A 101 -4.45 5.12 -10.61
C GLU A 101 -4.18 6.62 -10.38
N SER A 102 -5.23 7.45 -10.43
CA SER A 102 -5.11 8.90 -10.30
C SER A 102 -5.11 9.39 -8.84
N HIS A 103 -5.97 8.84 -7.97
CA HIS A 103 -6.11 9.25 -6.57
C HIS A 103 -5.48 8.25 -5.58
N CYS A 104 -6.00 7.02 -5.51
CA CYS A 104 -5.75 6.12 -4.38
C CYS A 104 -4.33 5.49 -4.38
N LYS A 105 -3.78 5.23 -5.57
CA LYS A 105 -2.47 4.58 -5.79
C LYS A 105 -1.33 5.23 -5.02
N GLN A 106 -1.36 6.56 -4.90
CA GLN A 106 -0.31 7.37 -4.27
C GLN A 106 0.02 6.89 -2.84
N CYS A 107 -1.00 6.45 -2.09
CA CYS A 107 -0.80 5.82 -0.77
C CYS A 107 -0.82 4.29 -0.84
N HIS A 108 -1.74 3.71 -1.60
CA HIS A 108 -2.03 2.27 -1.54
C HIS A 108 -1.08 1.37 -2.32
N GLU A 109 -0.34 1.85 -3.32
CA GLU A 109 0.64 1.03 -4.05
C GLU A 109 1.75 0.51 -3.14
N LYS A 110 2.23 1.37 -2.22
CA LYS A 110 3.36 1.08 -1.33
C LYS A 110 2.98 0.99 0.16
N GLY A 111 1.73 1.29 0.51
CA GLY A 111 1.24 1.30 1.89
C GLY A 111 1.77 2.49 2.71
N LEU A 112 1.82 3.68 2.09
CA LEU A 112 2.22 4.91 2.79
C LEU A 112 1.22 5.22 3.91
N LEU A 113 1.69 5.86 4.99
CA LEU A 113 0.88 6.19 6.18
C LEU A 113 0.16 4.96 6.80
N SER A 114 0.71 3.76 6.62
CA SER A 114 0.10 2.47 7.00
C SER A 114 -1.23 2.15 6.29
N ALA A 115 -1.43 2.70 5.08
CA ALA A 115 -2.50 2.28 4.18
C ALA A 115 -2.36 0.79 3.81
N PRO A 116 -3.46 0.03 3.66
CA PRO A 116 -3.41 -1.35 3.18
C PRO A 116 -2.85 -1.39 1.75
N LYS A 117 -1.87 -2.26 1.49
CA LYS A 117 -1.23 -2.36 0.18
C LYS A 117 -2.19 -2.93 -0.86
N PHE A 118 -2.21 -2.34 -2.05
CA PHE A 118 -2.93 -2.87 -3.20
C PHE A 118 -2.47 -4.30 -3.50
N GLY A 119 -3.42 -5.20 -3.80
CA GLY A 119 -3.15 -6.62 -3.99
C GLY A 119 -2.72 -7.40 -2.73
N ASN A 120 -2.68 -6.81 -1.53
CA ASN A 120 -2.21 -7.51 -0.34
C ASN A 120 -3.35 -8.16 0.46
N THR A 121 -3.60 -9.43 0.19
CA THR A 121 -4.65 -10.25 0.81
C THR A 121 -4.63 -10.22 2.34
N THR A 122 -3.45 -10.17 2.96
CA THR A 122 -3.29 -10.07 4.43
C THR A 122 -3.74 -8.71 5.00
N ASP A 123 -3.40 -7.60 4.33
CA ASP A 123 -3.87 -6.27 4.71
C ASP A 123 -5.38 -6.13 4.50
N TRP A 124 -5.93 -6.70 3.44
CA TRP A 124 -7.34 -6.51 3.06
C TRP A 124 -8.32 -7.47 3.73
N ALA A 125 -7.95 -8.71 4.05
CA ALA A 125 -8.84 -9.66 4.74
C ALA A 125 -9.55 -9.11 5.99
N PRO A 126 -8.89 -8.47 6.98
CA PRO A 126 -9.56 -7.91 8.15
C PRO A 126 -10.40 -6.65 7.86
N ARG A 127 -10.25 -6.06 6.66
CA ARG A 127 -11.02 -4.90 6.17
C ARG A 127 -12.26 -5.37 5.41
N ILE A 128 -12.12 -6.34 4.49
CA ILE A 128 -13.21 -7.02 3.79
C ILE A 128 -14.18 -7.67 4.79
N ALA A 129 -13.65 -8.23 5.89
CA ALA A 129 -14.44 -8.77 7.01
C ALA A 129 -15.30 -7.72 7.77
N LYS A 130 -15.26 -6.43 7.41
CA LYS A 130 -16.17 -5.37 7.89
C LYS A 130 -17.36 -5.10 6.95
N GLY A 131 -17.43 -5.79 5.81
CA GLY A 131 -18.46 -5.60 4.78
C GLY A 131 -18.18 -4.40 3.87
N LYS A 132 -18.68 -4.47 2.63
CA LYS A 132 -18.42 -3.48 1.57
C LYS A 132 -18.89 -2.07 1.96
N GLU A 133 -20.11 -1.95 2.49
CA GLU A 133 -20.68 -0.67 2.95
C GLU A 133 -19.76 0.09 3.93
N THR A 134 -19.08 -0.63 4.83
CA THR A 134 -18.12 -0.03 5.76
C THR A 134 -16.88 0.52 5.03
N LEU A 135 -16.42 -0.15 3.97
CA LEU A 135 -15.27 0.30 3.16
C LEU A 135 -15.63 1.46 2.25
N TYR A 136 -16.79 1.37 1.58
CA TYR A 136 -17.41 2.44 0.81
C TYR A 136 -17.50 3.74 1.61
N LYS A 137 -18.18 3.68 2.77
CA LYS A 137 -18.41 4.84 3.63
C LYS A 137 -17.11 5.47 4.11
N HIS A 138 -16.19 4.67 4.66
CA HIS A 138 -14.86 5.14 5.11
C HIS A 138 -13.99 5.70 3.98
N SER A 139 -14.24 5.33 2.72
CA SER A 139 -13.49 5.86 1.57
C SER A 139 -14.11 7.15 1.03
N ALA A 140 -15.43 7.25 1.01
CA ALA A 140 -16.15 8.45 0.58
C ALA A 140 -16.00 9.59 1.62
N GLU A 141 -16.32 9.31 2.89
CA GLU A 141 -16.27 10.26 4.02
C GLU A 141 -14.86 10.46 4.59
N GLY A 142 -13.94 9.53 4.32
CA GLY A 142 -12.61 9.49 4.93
C GLY A 142 -12.59 8.73 6.28
N PHE A 143 -11.42 8.23 6.67
CA PHE A 143 -11.25 7.46 7.91
C PHE A 143 -9.79 7.46 8.39
N LYS A 144 -9.58 7.96 9.61
CA LYS A 144 -8.25 8.06 10.25
C LYS A 144 -7.26 8.86 9.38
N ALA A 145 -6.25 8.20 8.80
CA ALA A 145 -5.25 8.80 7.93
C ALA A 145 -5.65 8.78 6.44
N MET A 146 -6.77 8.16 6.08
CA MET A 146 -7.33 8.19 4.72
C MET A 146 -8.24 9.42 4.57
N PRO A 147 -7.94 10.40 3.70
CA PRO A 147 -8.80 11.54 3.47
C PRO A 147 -10.06 11.14 2.67
N PRO A 148 -11.16 11.91 2.75
CA PRO A 148 -12.35 11.69 1.92
C PRO A 148 -11.99 11.68 0.44
N GLN A 149 -12.48 10.68 -0.30
CA GLN A 149 -12.25 10.56 -1.75
C GLN A 149 -13.38 11.17 -2.59
N ALA A 150 -14.59 11.33 -2.03
CA ALA A 150 -15.76 11.89 -2.73
C ALA A 150 -15.71 13.44 -2.74
N ILE A 151 -14.62 14.01 -3.25
CA ILE A 151 -14.32 15.45 -3.25
C ILE A 151 -13.85 15.94 -4.63
N ASN A 152 -13.85 17.26 -4.83
CA ASN A 152 -13.29 17.91 -6.02
C ASN A 152 -13.87 17.43 -7.38
N GLY A 153 -15.09 16.91 -7.38
CA GLY A 153 -15.78 16.40 -8.58
C GLY A 153 -15.78 14.87 -8.72
N VAL A 154 -15.08 14.14 -7.84
CA VAL A 154 -15.22 12.68 -7.74
C VAL A 154 -16.54 12.33 -7.05
N THR A 155 -17.35 11.48 -7.67
CA THR A 155 -18.64 11.04 -7.10
C THR A 155 -18.49 9.85 -6.16
N VAL A 156 -19.48 9.64 -5.29
CA VAL A 156 -19.51 8.52 -4.33
C VAL A 156 -19.45 7.16 -5.07
N GLU A 157 -20.13 7.05 -6.21
CA GLU A 157 -20.14 5.84 -7.05
C GLU A 157 -18.75 5.54 -7.65
N GLN A 158 -17.97 6.56 -8.01
CA GLN A 158 -16.59 6.38 -8.47
C GLN A 158 -15.70 5.88 -7.34
N VAL A 159 -15.87 6.39 -6.11
CA VAL A 159 -15.17 5.89 -4.93
C VAL A 159 -15.55 4.44 -4.64
N HIS A 160 -16.83 4.07 -4.76
CA HIS A 160 -17.29 2.70 -4.56
C HIS A 160 -16.68 1.75 -5.61
N ALA A 161 -16.60 2.17 -6.88
CA ALA A 161 -15.94 1.40 -7.94
C ALA A 161 -14.43 1.22 -7.70
N ALA A 162 -13.74 2.23 -7.17
CA ALA A 162 -12.33 2.12 -6.81
C ALA A 162 -12.12 1.17 -5.61
N VAL A 163 -12.99 1.23 -4.58
CA VAL A 163 -12.98 0.27 -3.47
C VAL A 163 -13.18 -1.15 -3.97
N ASP A 164 -14.12 -1.37 -4.90
CA ASP A 164 -14.37 -2.68 -5.50
C ASP A 164 -13.17 -3.21 -6.27
N TYR A 165 -12.57 -2.39 -7.14
CA TYR A 165 -11.35 -2.73 -7.85
C TYR A 165 -10.21 -3.11 -6.89
N MET A 166 -9.98 -2.33 -5.83
CA MET A 166 -8.93 -2.60 -4.84
C MET A 166 -9.20 -3.87 -4.01
N VAL A 167 -10.46 -4.19 -3.72
CA VAL A 167 -10.89 -5.40 -3.00
C VAL A 167 -10.79 -6.64 -3.89
N GLU A 168 -11.19 -6.54 -5.16
CA GLU A 168 -11.07 -7.60 -6.16
C GLU A 168 -9.61 -8.02 -6.33
N GLN A 169 -8.73 -7.06 -6.62
CA GLN A 169 -7.28 -7.30 -6.81
C GLN A 169 -6.60 -7.86 -5.54
N ALA A 170 -7.08 -7.50 -4.34
CA ALA A 170 -6.62 -8.06 -3.08
C ALA A 170 -7.32 -9.37 -2.67
N SER A 171 -8.16 -9.93 -3.54
CA SER A 171 -8.79 -11.27 -3.39
C SER A 171 -8.29 -12.29 -4.42
N GLU A 172 -7.64 -11.84 -5.50
CA GLU A 172 -6.99 -12.67 -6.52
C GLU A 172 -5.54 -13.09 -6.16
N SER A 173 -4.99 -12.59 -5.05
CA SER A 173 -3.56 -12.68 -4.67
C SER A 173 -3.24 -13.65 -3.52
#